data_AF-E3GMD8-F1
#
_entry.id   AF-E3GMD8-F1
#
_cell.length_a   1.000
_cell.length_b   1.000
_cell.length_c   1.000
_cell.angle_alpha   90.00
_cell.angle_beta   90.00
_cell.angle_gamma   90.00
#
_symmetry.space_group_name_H-M   'P 1'
#
loop_
_entity.id
_entity.type
_entity.pdbx_description
1 polymer ?
#
loop_
_entity_poly.entity_id
_entity_poly.type
_entity_poly.pdbx_seq_one_letter_code
_entity_poly.pdbx_strand_id
1 'polypeptide(L)'
;MIFQTVNQFLDFMVVPNRRNQSFIIMKYPKKAQEREQLDISYTNNIYSEYIGCHIFQMLGVETQQTVLGTYQNKEVILCKDFVDDNDRLYEFAQIKNSIPNEQGTSGCGTELSEHLDALGQQTIYQVQKLKDYFWDMFIVDAFIGNFDRHNGNWGFIINKKDAKVKIAPVYDCGSCRYPKLSDEKMDSILSNSDEIKKRVYDFPNSAIKENGKKINYFRLINSLEYEDCNNALERMMKRIDIKEVSDFIDSVPNITDIRCRFYKTMLGLRYNLILHSSFIKLAEKQQAKNPLFFKDGLAYDEENER
;
A
#
# COMPACT_ATOMS: atom_id res chain seq x y z
N MET A 1 26.43 -1.68 -2.74
CA MET A 1 25.41 -2.70 -3.09
C MET A 1 25.45 -2.88 -4.60
N ILE A 2 25.69 -4.09 -5.09
CA ILE A 2 26.05 -4.34 -6.51
C ILE A 2 24.78 -4.23 -7.37
N PHE A 3 24.76 -3.30 -8.30
CA PHE A 3 23.78 -3.26 -9.39
C PHE A 3 24.02 -4.49 -10.27
N GLN A 4 23.22 -5.54 -10.09
CA GLN A 4 23.42 -6.79 -10.83
C GLN A 4 22.81 -6.65 -12.23
N THR A 5 23.55 -7.11 -13.24
CA THR A 5 22.96 -7.41 -14.53
C THR A 5 21.94 -8.52 -14.32
N VAL A 6 20.79 -8.44 -14.98
CA VAL A 6 19.71 -9.44 -14.81
C VAL A 6 20.18 -10.87 -15.05
N ASN A 7 21.22 -11.07 -15.88
CA ASN A 7 21.87 -12.38 -16.05
C ASN A 7 22.54 -12.90 -14.77
N GLN A 8 23.25 -12.04 -14.00
CA GLN A 8 23.83 -12.42 -12.72
C GLN A 8 22.77 -12.68 -11.64
N PHE A 9 21.64 -11.98 -11.69
CA PHE A 9 20.52 -12.21 -10.78
C PHE A 9 19.74 -13.50 -11.13
N LEU A 10 19.54 -13.78 -12.42
CA LEU A 10 19.01 -15.05 -12.89
C LEU A 10 19.93 -16.21 -12.48
N ASP A 11 21.25 -16.07 -12.57
CA ASP A 11 22.20 -17.07 -12.08
C ASP A 11 22.19 -17.24 -10.55
N PHE A 12 21.91 -16.17 -9.78
CA PHE A 12 21.77 -16.24 -8.32
C PHE A 12 20.44 -16.90 -7.88
N MET A 13 19.39 -16.76 -8.69
CA MET A 13 18.07 -17.37 -8.45
C MET A 13 17.99 -18.80 -9.02
N VAL A 14 18.74 -19.10 -10.08
CA VAL A 14 18.97 -20.43 -10.62
C VAL A 14 20.18 -21.03 -9.90
N VAL A 15 20.04 -21.30 -8.60
CA VAL A 15 20.99 -22.18 -7.92
C VAL A 15 20.89 -23.56 -8.59
N PRO A 16 21.96 -24.10 -9.19
CA PRO A 16 21.90 -25.34 -9.95
C PRO A 16 21.87 -26.53 -8.99
N ASN A 17 20.75 -26.74 -8.28
CA ASN A 17 20.35 -28.03 -7.69
C ASN A 17 18.99 -28.06 -6.96
N ARG A 18 18.05 -27.14 -7.22
CA ARG A 18 16.65 -27.34 -6.80
C ARG A 18 15.70 -27.10 -7.96
N ARG A 19 14.87 -28.10 -8.27
CA ARG A 19 13.78 -28.09 -9.25
C ARG A 19 12.62 -27.15 -8.86
N ASN A 20 12.89 -25.90 -8.48
CA ASN A 20 11.85 -24.88 -8.31
C ASN A 20 12.18 -23.73 -9.25
N GLN A 21 11.62 -23.77 -10.47
CA GLN A 21 11.62 -22.61 -11.35
C GLN A 21 10.73 -21.55 -10.71
N SER A 22 11.29 -20.65 -9.90
CA SER A 22 10.55 -19.47 -9.45
C SER A 22 10.28 -18.60 -10.68
N PHE A 23 9.02 -18.51 -11.10
CA PHE A 23 8.65 -17.60 -12.17
C PHE A 23 8.96 -16.17 -11.75
N ILE A 24 9.50 -15.36 -12.67
CA ILE A 24 9.85 -13.97 -12.44
C ILE A 24 9.03 -13.13 -13.41
N ILE A 25 8.19 -12.24 -12.87
CA ILE A 25 7.52 -11.24 -13.68
C ILE A 25 8.50 -10.08 -13.86
N MET A 26 9.00 -9.91 -15.08
CA MET A 26 9.81 -8.76 -15.45
C MET A 26 8.90 -7.63 -15.94
N LYS A 27 8.83 -6.52 -15.19
CA LYS A 27 8.12 -5.31 -15.61
C LYS A 27 9.11 -4.28 -16.16
N TYR A 28 8.77 -3.69 -17.29
CA TYR A 28 9.49 -2.56 -17.88
C TYR A 28 8.81 -1.23 -17.49
N PRO A 29 9.54 -0.12 -17.46
CA PRO A 29 8.96 1.22 -17.47
C PRO A 29 7.98 1.33 -18.65
N LYS A 30 6.72 1.70 -18.40
CA LYS A 30 5.77 1.93 -19.49
C LYS A 30 6.22 3.18 -20.25
N LYS A 31 6.38 3.09 -21.58
CA LYS A 31 6.49 4.30 -22.41
C LYS A 31 5.17 5.06 -22.30
N ALA A 32 5.25 6.38 -22.09
CA ALA A 32 4.05 7.21 -22.21
C ALA A 32 3.47 7.02 -23.61
N GLN A 33 2.16 6.83 -23.73
CA GLN A 33 1.52 6.80 -25.05
C GLN A 33 1.74 8.17 -25.71
N GLU A 34 2.11 8.20 -26.99
CA GLU A 34 2.46 9.40 -27.78
C GLU A 34 1.39 10.53 -27.78
N ARG A 35 0.20 10.28 -27.20
CA ARG A 35 -0.91 11.24 -27.11
C ARG A 35 -0.92 12.09 -25.83
N GLU A 36 -0.09 11.82 -24.82
CA GLU A 36 0.04 12.69 -23.63
C GLU A 36 1.23 13.65 -23.83
N GLN A 37 0.96 14.95 -23.90
CA GLN A 37 1.87 16.04 -24.29
C GLN A 37 3.25 16.04 -23.61
N LEU A 38 4.30 16.19 -24.45
CA LEU A 38 5.63 16.84 -24.32
C LEU A 38 6.47 16.85 -23.02
N ASP A 39 6.07 16.22 -21.90
CA ASP A 39 6.84 16.31 -20.63
C ASP A 39 6.99 14.97 -19.87
N ILE A 40 6.77 13.84 -20.55
CA ILE A 40 6.71 12.51 -19.92
C ILE A 40 7.78 11.60 -20.54
N SER A 41 8.99 11.58 -19.98
CA SER A 41 10.09 10.81 -20.58
C SER A 41 9.95 9.29 -20.38
N TYR A 42 9.56 8.81 -19.19
CA TYR A 42 9.26 7.39 -18.92
C TYR A 42 8.30 7.25 -17.73
N THR A 43 7.41 6.24 -17.74
CA THR A 43 6.63 5.91 -16.54
C THR A 43 7.55 5.16 -15.57
N ASN A 44 7.94 5.82 -14.48
CA ASN A 44 8.84 5.35 -13.43
C ASN A 44 8.19 4.31 -12.49
N ASN A 45 7.30 3.50 -13.05
CA ASN A 45 6.52 2.50 -12.35
C ASN A 45 7.39 1.47 -11.63
N ILE A 46 8.62 1.23 -12.12
CA ILE A 46 9.56 0.29 -11.50
C ILE A 46 10.03 0.76 -10.12
N TYR A 47 10.29 2.07 -9.93
CA TYR A 47 10.67 2.63 -8.63
C TYR A 47 9.45 2.72 -7.71
N SER A 48 8.26 2.99 -8.27
CA SER A 48 7.01 2.94 -7.53
C SER A 48 6.66 1.53 -7.05
N GLU A 49 6.91 0.51 -7.85
CA GLU A 49 6.72 -0.88 -7.43
C GLU A 49 7.74 -1.26 -6.35
N TYR A 50 9.04 -1.07 -6.62
CA TYR A 50 10.13 -1.48 -5.74
C TYR A 50 10.01 -0.86 -4.34
N ILE A 51 9.99 0.46 -4.25
CA ILE A 51 9.89 1.14 -2.95
C ILE A 51 8.54 0.83 -2.28
N GLY A 52 7.47 0.58 -3.04
CA GLY A 52 6.14 0.33 -2.48
C GLY A 52 6.13 -0.99 -1.74
N CYS A 53 6.57 -2.06 -2.42
CA CYS A 53 6.79 -3.37 -1.82
C CYS A 53 7.71 -3.26 -0.61
N HIS A 54 8.88 -2.64 -0.74
CA HIS A 54 9.82 -2.56 0.37
C HIS A 54 9.27 -1.80 1.59
N ILE A 55 8.50 -0.72 1.40
CA ILE A 55 7.82 -0.04 2.53
C ILE A 55 6.81 -0.98 3.19
N PHE A 56 5.97 -1.71 2.44
CA PHE A 56 5.07 -2.72 3.04
C PHE A 56 5.84 -3.73 3.89
N GLN A 57 6.96 -4.25 3.36
CA GLN A 57 7.82 -5.20 4.06
C GLN A 57 8.41 -4.62 5.36
N MET A 58 8.93 -3.38 5.33
CA MET A 58 9.46 -2.69 6.51
C MET A 58 8.40 -2.52 7.60
N LEU A 59 7.13 -2.35 7.20
CA LEU A 59 5.99 -2.21 8.12
C LEU A 59 5.40 -3.56 8.55
N GLY A 60 6.08 -4.68 8.26
CA GLY A 60 5.69 -6.02 8.68
C GLY A 60 4.45 -6.56 7.96
N VAL A 61 4.15 -6.05 6.76
CA VAL A 61 3.11 -6.58 5.88
C VAL A 61 3.78 -7.41 4.80
N GLU A 62 3.34 -8.66 4.64
CA GLU A 62 3.88 -9.55 3.62
C GLU A 62 3.63 -8.96 2.22
N THR A 63 4.67 -8.93 1.39
CA THR A 63 4.63 -8.34 0.05
C THR A 63 5.42 -9.20 -0.93
N GLN A 64 5.13 -9.09 -2.22
CA GLN A 64 5.94 -9.74 -3.25
C GLN A 64 7.40 -9.28 -3.17
N GLN A 65 8.33 -10.22 -3.33
CA GLN A 65 9.74 -9.88 -3.36
C GLN A 65 10.07 -9.19 -4.70
N THR A 66 10.75 -8.06 -4.63
CA THR A 66 11.10 -7.28 -5.83
C THR A 66 12.58 -6.93 -5.86
N VAL A 67 13.15 -6.88 -7.07
CA VAL A 67 14.55 -6.50 -7.29
C VAL A 67 14.65 -5.61 -8.52
N LEU A 68 15.32 -4.46 -8.39
CA LEU A 68 15.68 -3.61 -9.51
C LEU A 68 16.93 -4.16 -10.22
N GLY A 69 16.96 -4.04 -11.55
CA GLY A 69 18.12 -4.46 -12.33
C GLY A 69 18.12 -3.88 -13.74
N THR A 70 19.08 -4.33 -14.55
CA THR A 70 19.19 -3.94 -15.96
C THR A 70 19.11 -5.17 -16.86
N TYR A 71 18.20 -5.14 -17.84
CA TYR A 71 18.08 -6.14 -18.90
C TYR A 71 18.19 -5.45 -20.27
N GLN A 72 19.12 -5.89 -21.12
CA GLN A 72 19.35 -5.31 -22.45
C GLN A 72 19.47 -3.77 -22.43
N ASN A 73 20.29 -3.24 -21.50
CA ASN A 73 20.50 -1.79 -21.29
C ASN A 73 19.25 -1.00 -20.89
N LYS A 74 18.20 -1.67 -20.41
CA LYS A 74 16.99 -1.03 -19.87
C LYS A 74 16.82 -1.37 -18.40
N GLU A 75 16.43 -0.38 -17.62
CA GLU A 75 16.03 -0.61 -16.23
C GLU A 75 14.74 -1.43 -16.18
N VAL A 76 14.72 -2.42 -15.30
CA VAL A 76 13.59 -3.33 -15.10
C VAL A 76 13.42 -3.60 -13.61
N ILE A 77 12.23 -4.02 -13.25
CA ILE A 77 11.98 -4.65 -11.95
C ILE A 77 11.57 -6.10 -12.14
N LEU A 78 12.16 -6.97 -11.35
CA LEU A 78 11.84 -8.38 -11.26
C LEU A 78 10.96 -8.57 -10.03
N CYS A 79 9.76 -9.09 -10.22
CA CYS A 79 8.85 -9.47 -9.15
C CYS A 79 8.85 -11.00 -9.08
N LYS A 80 9.18 -11.56 -7.92
CA LYS A 80 9.16 -13.00 -7.70
C LYS A 80 7.71 -13.48 -7.64
N ASP A 81 7.40 -14.55 -8.38
CA ASP A 81 6.13 -15.24 -8.25
C ASP A 81 6.01 -15.86 -6.85
N PHE A 82 4.92 -15.55 -6.17
CA PHE A 82 4.59 -16.01 -4.83
C PHE A 82 3.52 -17.12 -4.83
N VAL A 83 3.09 -17.57 -6.01
CA VAL A 83 2.15 -18.68 -6.18
C VAL A 83 2.94 -19.97 -6.45
N ASP A 84 2.90 -20.92 -5.52
CA ASP A 84 3.49 -22.25 -5.69
C ASP A 84 2.65 -23.12 -6.66
N ASP A 85 3.22 -24.21 -7.18
CA ASP A 85 2.56 -25.10 -8.18
C ASP A 85 1.15 -25.58 -7.76
N ASN A 86 0.98 -25.87 -6.47
CA ASN A 86 -0.28 -26.36 -5.91
C ASN A 86 -1.21 -25.24 -5.43
N ASP A 87 -0.79 -24.00 -5.55
CA ASP A 87 -1.53 -22.83 -5.08
C ASP A 87 -2.23 -22.14 -6.26
N ARG A 88 -3.19 -21.28 -5.95
CA ARG A 88 -3.81 -20.36 -6.90
C ARG A 88 -4.13 -19.04 -6.22
N LEU A 89 -3.81 -17.95 -6.91
CA LEU A 89 -4.28 -16.62 -6.55
C LEU A 89 -5.76 -16.48 -6.90
N TYR A 90 -6.54 -16.06 -5.90
CA TYR A 90 -7.92 -15.62 -6.04
C TYR A 90 -7.97 -14.14 -5.65
N GLU A 91 -8.22 -13.29 -6.63
CA GLU A 91 -8.37 -11.84 -6.41
C GLU A 91 -9.61 -11.57 -5.56
N PHE A 92 -9.57 -10.50 -4.74
CA PHE A 92 -10.73 -10.13 -3.94
C PHE A 92 -11.97 -9.85 -4.80
N ALA A 93 -11.79 -9.41 -6.04
CA ALA A 93 -12.88 -9.23 -7.01
C ALA A 93 -13.66 -10.51 -7.25
N GLN A 94 -12.96 -11.66 -7.31
CA GLN A 94 -13.58 -12.96 -7.49
C GLN A 94 -14.34 -13.40 -6.23
N ILE A 95 -13.79 -13.09 -5.05
CA ILE A 95 -14.43 -13.38 -3.77
C ILE A 95 -15.71 -12.55 -3.62
N LYS A 96 -15.64 -11.24 -3.86
CA LYS A 96 -16.78 -10.33 -3.83
C LYS A 96 -17.89 -10.74 -4.81
N ASN A 97 -17.52 -11.21 -6.01
CA ASN A 97 -18.46 -11.76 -7.00
C ASN A 97 -19.16 -13.06 -6.52
N SER A 98 -18.53 -13.82 -5.62
CA SER A 98 -19.07 -15.10 -5.13
C SER A 98 -20.07 -14.94 -3.98
N ILE A 99 -20.15 -13.76 -3.36
CA ILE A 99 -21.03 -13.49 -2.23
C ILE A 99 -22.44 -13.20 -2.76
N PRO A 100 -23.45 -14.02 -2.39
CA PRO A 100 -24.83 -13.78 -2.80
C PRO A 100 -25.35 -12.45 -2.25
N ASN A 101 -25.87 -11.58 -3.12
CA ASN A 101 -26.55 -10.35 -2.73
C ASN A 101 -27.80 -10.16 -3.59
N GLU A 102 -28.91 -9.74 -2.98
CA GLU A 102 -30.20 -9.50 -3.62
C GLU A 102 -30.13 -8.46 -4.75
N GLN A 103 -29.20 -7.50 -4.69
CA GLN A 103 -29.00 -6.49 -5.76
C GLN A 103 -27.97 -6.90 -6.82
N GLY A 104 -27.29 -8.04 -6.65
CA GLY A 104 -26.13 -8.45 -7.46
C GLY A 104 -24.88 -7.66 -7.09
N THR A 105 -23.76 -8.35 -6.83
CA THR A 105 -22.47 -7.68 -6.60
C THR A 105 -21.71 -7.54 -7.91
N SER A 106 -21.13 -6.36 -8.16
CA SER A 106 -20.01 -6.25 -9.09
C SER A 106 -18.72 -6.46 -8.31
N GLY A 107 -17.99 -7.53 -8.59
CA GLY A 107 -16.68 -7.81 -7.99
C GLY A 107 -15.66 -6.71 -8.27
N CYS A 108 -15.87 -5.94 -9.34
CA CYS A 108 -15.07 -4.77 -9.67
C CYS A 108 -15.55 -3.48 -8.99
N GLY A 109 -16.74 -3.47 -8.39
CA GLY A 109 -17.28 -2.33 -7.65
C GLY A 109 -16.41 -2.00 -6.43
N THR A 110 -16.08 -0.72 -6.27
CA THR A 110 -15.14 -0.26 -5.24
C THR A 110 -15.76 0.58 -4.13
N GLU A 111 -17.08 0.56 -3.95
CA GLU A 111 -17.72 1.26 -2.82
C GLU A 111 -17.29 0.64 -1.48
N LEU A 112 -16.96 1.47 -0.50
CA LEU A 112 -16.44 1.04 0.80
C LEU A 112 -17.46 0.19 1.56
N SER A 113 -18.73 0.58 1.56
CA SER A 113 -19.81 -0.22 2.20
C SER A 113 -19.84 -1.64 1.63
N GLU A 114 -19.83 -1.79 0.31
CA GLU A 114 -19.81 -3.10 -0.35
C GLU A 114 -18.54 -3.91 -0.02
N HIS A 115 -17.39 -3.25 0.17
CA HIS A 115 -16.19 -3.94 0.64
C HIS A 115 -16.35 -4.43 2.06
N LEU A 116 -16.80 -3.58 2.98
CA LEU A 116 -16.98 -3.93 4.40
C LEU A 116 -17.99 -5.07 4.56
N ASP A 117 -19.07 -5.05 3.78
CA ASP A 117 -20.04 -6.14 3.70
C ASP A 117 -19.38 -7.44 3.19
N ALA A 118 -18.62 -7.36 2.09
CA ALA A 118 -17.93 -8.53 1.54
C ALA A 118 -16.88 -9.11 2.50
N LEU A 119 -16.14 -8.27 3.23
CA LEU A 119 -15.18 -8.68 4.26
C LEU A 119 -15.88 -9.45 5.39
N GLY A 120 -17.10 -9.02 5.76
CA GLY A 120 -17.90 -9.63 6.83
C GLY A 120 -18.64 -10.91 6.42
N GLN A 121 -19.03 -11.03 5.16
CA GLN A 121 -19.86 -12.14 4.66
C GLN A 121 -19.07 -13.28 4.03
N GLN A 122 -17.85 -13.03 3.54
CA GLN A 122 -17.01 -14.10 2.99
C GLN A 122 -16.74 -15.20 4.04
N THR A 123 -16.64 -16.44 3.58
CA THR A 123 -16.43 -17.62 4.44
C THR A 123 -15.08 -18.30 4.24
N ILE A 124 -14.21 -17.72 3.40
CA ILE A 124 -12.94 -18.33 3.01
C ILE A 124 -11.80 -18.03 4.00
N TYR A 125 -11.96 -17.00 4.85
CA TYR A 125 -10.94 -16.57 5.80
C TYR A 125 -11.56 -15.98 7.07
N GLN A 126 -10.79 -15.93 8.16
CA GLN A 126 -11.26 -15.36 9.43
C GLN A 126 -11.55 -13.85 9.28
N VAL A 127 -12.82 -13.48 9.50
CA VAL A 127 -13.34 -12.11 9.26
C VAL A 127 -12.49 -11.02 9.90
N GLN A 128 -12.23 -11.11 11.20
CA GLN A 128 -11.48 -10.03 11.88
C GLN A 128 -10.05 -9.89 11.35
N LYS A 129 -9.35 -11.00 11.10
CA LYS A 129 -8.00 -10.96 10.52
C LYS A 129 -7.99 -10.35 9.11
N LEU A 130 -9.04 -10.59 8.33
CA LEU A 130 -9.16 -10.02 7.00
C LEU A 130 -9.44 -8.52 7.05
N LYS A 131 -10.30 -8.07 7.97
CA LYS A 131 -10.55 -6.65 8.22
C LYS A 131 -9.27 -5.94 8.69
N ASP A 132 -8.55 -6.54 9.63
CA ASP A 132 -7.28 -6.00 10.11
C ASP A 132 -6.28 -5.85 8.96
N TYR A 133 -6.14 -6.88 8.11
CA TYR A 133 -5.28 -6.81 6.93
C TYR A 133 -5.72 -5.73 5.94
N PHE A 134 -7.02 -5.64 5.62
CA PHE A 134 -7.56 -4.65 4.70
C PHE A 134 -7.25 -3.23 5.18
N TRP A 135 -7.50 -2.94 6.46
CA TRP A 135 -7.25 -1.61 7.01
C TRP A 135 -5.77 -1.32 7.23
N ASP A 136 -4.95 -2.30 7.62
CA ASP A 136 -3.49 -2.14 7.66
C ASP A 136 -2.97 -1.79 6.26
N MET A 137 -3.42 -2.51 5.23
CA MET A 137 -3.10 -2.21 3.83
C MET A 137 -3.57 -0.82 3.42
N PHE A 138 -4.78 -0.40 3.82
CA PHE A 138 -5.32 0.93 3.52
C PHE A 138 -4.47 2.05 4.14
N ILE A 139 -4.00 1.90 5.38
CA ILE A 139 -3.13 2.87 6.05
C ILE A 139 -1.76 2.97 5.36
N VAL A 140 -1.18 1.84 4.96
CA VAL A 140 0.09 1.85 4.21
C VAL A 140 -0.10 2.44 2.80
N ASP A 141 -1.20 2.11 2.12
CA ASP A 141 -1.56 2.72 0.83
C ASP A 141 -1.79 4.24 0.97
N ALA A 142 -2.33 4.71 2.10
CA ALA A 142 -2.42 6.13 2.42
C ALA A 142 -1.03 6.75 2.60
N PHE A 143 -0.11 6.09 3.29
CA PHE A 143 1.27 6.55 3.47
C PHE A 143 1.99 6.74 2.14
N ILE A 144 1.98 5.71 1.29
CA ILE A 144 2.68 5.71 -0.01
C ILE A 144 1.90 6.41 -1.13
N GLY A 145 0.63 6.78 -0.88
CA GLY A 145 -0.23 7.46 -1.85
C GLY A 145 -0.61 6.57 -3.03
N ASN A 146 -1.14 5.38 -2.75
CA ASN A 146 -1.67 4.47 -3.78
C ASN A 146 -3.03 4.96 -4.28
N PHE A 147 -3.19 5.13 -5.60
CA PHE A 147 -4.45 5.58 -6.21
C PHE A 147 -5.24 4.48 -6.94
N ASP A 148 -4.76 3.25 -6.89
CA ASP A 148 -5.22 2.14 -7.74
C ASP A 148 -5.24 0.77 -7.03
N ARG A 149 -5.38 0.73 -5.70
CA ARG A 149 -5.67 -0.51 -4.96
C ARG A 149 -7.12 -0.96 -5.21
N HIS A 150 -7.40 -1.50 -6.38
CA HIS A 150 -8.71 -2.09 -6.71
C HIS A 150 -8.77 -3.58 -6.32
N ASN A 151 -9.94 -4.19 -6.44
CA ASN A 151 -10.21 -5.59 -5.99
C ASN A 151 -9.41 -6.68 -6.72
N GLY A 152 -8.68 -6.32 -7.78
CA GLY A 152 -7.77 -7.22 -8.48
C GLY A 152 -6.34 -7.18 -7.93
N ASN A 153 -6.01 -6.14 -7.14
CA ASN A 153 -4.65 -5.86 -6.68
C ASN A 153 -4.38 -6.35 -5.26
N TRP A 154 -5.19 -7.29 -4.79
CA TRP A 154 -5.02 -8.04 -3.54
C TRP A 154 -5.98 -9.24 -3.54
N GLY A 155 -5.73 -10.20 -2.68
CA GLY A 155 -6.57 -11.39 -2.60
C GLY A 155 -6.00 -12.48 -1.71
N PHE A 156 -6.19 -13.72 -2.12
CA PHE A 156 -5.88 -14.91 -1.34
C PHE A 156 -5.10 -15.90 -2.17
N ILE A 157 -4.25 -16.66 -1.49
CA ILE A 157 -3.69 -17.89 -2.04
C ILE A 157 -4.44 -19.07 -1.43
N ILE A 158 -4.99 -19.92 -2.30
CA ILE A 158 -5.69 -21.13 -1.91
C ILE A 158 -4.94 -22.34 -2.44
N ASN A 159 -4.56 -23.24 -1.54
CA ASN A 159 -3.94 -24.49 -1.91
C ASN A 159 -4.98 -25.47 -2.50
N LYS A 160 -4.72 -25.96 -3.71
CA LYS A 160 -5.63 -26.84 -4.46
C LYS A 160 -5.76 -28.24 -3.86
N LYS A 161 -4.80 -28.67 -3.02
CA LYS A 161 -4.77 -30.02 -2.46
C LYS A 161 -5.51 -30.12 -1.13
N ASP A 162 -5.28 -29.16 -0.23
CA ASP A 162 -5.82 -29.19 1.13
C ASP A 162 -6.75 -28.02 1.47
N ALA A 163 -7.07 -27.17 0.49
CA ALA A 163 -7.95 -26.00 0.63
C ALA A 163 -7.51 -24.99 1.70
N LYS A 164 -6.24 -25.02 2.14
CA LYS A 164 -5.71 -23.99 3.04
C LYS A 164 -5.71 -22.63 2.35
N VAL A 165 -6.21 -21.63 3.07
CA VAL A 165 -6.30 -20.25 2.62
C VAL A 165 -5.30 -19.40 3.40
N LYS A 166 -4.49 -18.63 2.69
CA LYS A 166 -3.69 -17.53 3.23
C LYS A 166 -4.02 -16.25 2.47
N ILE A 167 -3.88 -15.10 3.13
CA ILE A 167 -3.93 -13.82 2.42
C ILE A 167 -2.71 -13.77 1.49
N ALA A 168 -2.90 -13.30 0.26
CA ALA A 168 -1.79 -13.16 -0.69
C ALA A 168 -0.87 -12.01 -0.23
N PRO A 169 0.46 -12.13 -0.42
CA PRO A 169 1.36 -11.00 -0.25
C PRO A 169 0.86 -9.78 -1.01
N VAL A 170 1.04 -8.57 -0.49
CA VAL A 170 0.73 -7.34 -1.23
C VAL A 170 1.54 -7.31 -2.53
N TYR A 171 0.88 -7.11 -3.66
CA TYR A 171 1.49 -6.98 -4.99
C TYR A 171 0.95 -5.76 -5.73
N ASP A 172 1.56 -5.41 -6.86
CA ASP A 172 1.17 -4.30 -7.73
C ASP A 172 1.10 -2.93 -7.02
N CYS A 173 2.22 -2.55 -6.40
CA CYS A 173 2.39 -1.24 -5.76
C CYS A 173 2.86 -0.15 -6.74
N GLY A 174 2.91 -0.44 -8.03
CA GLY A 174 3.35 0.50 -9.07
C GLY A 174 2.54 1.80 -9.15
N SER A 175 1.25 1.75 -8.84
CA SER A 175 0.34 2.92 -8.87
C SER A 175 0.44 3.81 -7.61
N CYS A 176 1.68 4.13 -7.22
CA CYS A 176 2.01 4.95 -6.06
C CYS A 176 3.01 6.04 -6.43
N ARG A 177 3.09 7.10 -5.62
CA ARG A 177 4.17 8.13 -5.69
C ARG A 177 4.35 8.77 -7.08
N TYR A 178 3.22 9.02 -7.75
CA TYR A 178 3.16 9.78 -9.00
C TYR A 178 4.08 9.20 -10.10
N PRO A 179 3.84 7.95 -10.54
CA PRO A 179 4.76 7.20 -11.40
C PRO A 179 4.97 7.84 -12.78
N LYS A 180 4.11 8.80 -13.17
CA LYS A 180 4.18 9.54 -14.43
C LYS A 180 4.99 10.84 -14.38
N LEU A 181 5.45 11.30 -13.21
CA LEU A 181 6.19 12.57 -13.13
C LEU A 181 7.63 12.44 -13.63
N SER A 182 8.04 13.36 -14.51
CA SER A 182 9.44 13.60 -14.86
C SER A 182 10.20 14.25 -13.70
N ASP A 183 11.52 14.21 -13.79
CA ASP A 183 12.42 14.80 -12.80
C ASP A 183 12.30 16.34 -12.78
N GLU A 184 12.17 16.96 -13.95
CA GLU A 184 11.95 18.40 -14.09
C GLU A 184 10.63 18.81 -13.43
N LYS A 185 9.57 18.00 -13.61
CA LYS A 185 8.29 18.28 -12.98
C LYS A 185 8.38 18.12 -11.47
N MET A 186 9.09 17.11 -10.97
CA MET A 186 9.33 16.93 -9.53
C MET A 186 10.02 18.14 -8.92
N ASP A 187 11.04 18.69 -9.57
CA ASP A 187 11.74 19.90 -9.10
C ASP A 187 10.82 21.12 -9.04
N SER A 188 10.01 21.32 -10.09
CA SER A 188 9.02 22.41 -10.13
C SER A 188 7.99 22.30 -9.00
N ILE A 189 7.61 21.08 -8.62
CA ILE A 189 6.66 20.83 -7.52
C ILE A 189 7.32 21.10 -6.18
N LEU A 190 8.57 20.65 -5.98
CA LEU A 190 9.30 20.87 -4.74
C LEU A 190 9.50 22.36 -4.45
N SER A 191 9.55 23.19 -5.49
CA SER A 191 9.67 24.63 -5.38
C SER A 191 8.33 25.37 -5.23
N ASN A 192 7.19 24.65 -5.16
CA ASN A 192 5.86 25.24 -5.08
C ASN A 192 5.02 24.62 -3.96
N SER A 193 4.81 25.38 -2.88
CA SER A 193 4.06 24.92 -1.70
C SER A 193 2.62 24.53 -1.99
N ASP A 194 1.96 25.16 -2.96
CA ASP A 194 0.56 24.85 -3.28
C ASP A 194 0.46 23.55 -4.09
N GLU A 195 1.43 23.31 -4.98
CA GLU A 195 1.54 22.02 -5.68
C GLU A 195 1.87 20.86 -4.71
N ILE A 196 2.66 21.12 -3.66
CA ILE A 196 2.89 20.17 -2.58
C ILE A 196 1.59 19.90 -1.82
N LYS A 197 0.86 20.94 -1.39
CA LYS A 197 -0.40 20.79 -0.64
C LYS A 197 -1.43 19.96 -1.42
N LYS A 198 -1.61 20.22 -2.71
CA LYS A 198 -2.50 19.43 -3.58
C LYS A 198 -2.15 17.94 -3.55
N ARG A 199 -0.85 17.62 -3.57
CA ARG A 199 -0.33 16.24 -3.55
C ARG A 199 -0.46 15.53 -2.19
N VAL A 200 -0.67 16.28 -1.12
CA VAL A 200 -0.93 15.71 0.19
C VAL A 200 -2.43 15.57 0.42
N TYR A 201 -3.18 16.67 0.22
CA TYR A 201 -4.57 16.79 0.67
C TYR A 201 -5.62 16.55 -0.41
N ASP A 202 -5.32 16.75 -1.70
CA ASP A 202 -6.32 16.65 -2.76
C ASP A 202 -6.20 15.33 -3.54
N PHE A 203 -4.99 14.88 -3.81
CA PHE A 203 -4.68 13.61 -4.49
C PHE A 203 -3.27 13.12 -4.15
N PRO A 204 -2.95 11.82 -4.25
CA PRO A 204 -3.80 10.72 -4.70
C PRO A 204 -4.91 10.38 -3.72
N ASN A 205 -6.06 10.02 -4.29
CA ASN A 205 -7.21 9.46 -3.57
C ASN A 205 -7.23 7.94 -3.78
N SER A 206 -7.78 7.20 -2.82
CA SER A 206 -7.93 5.75 -2.90
C SER A 206 -8.72 5.31 -4.13
N ALA A 207 -8.49 4.09 -4.60
CA ALA A 207 -9.36 3.46 -5.60
C ALA A 207 -10.74 3.11 -5.04
N ILE A 208 -10.83 2.98 -3.71
CA ILE A 208 -12.07 2.77 -2.97
C ILE A 208 -12.89 4.06 -2.99
N LYS A 209 -14.20 3.90 -3.11
CA LYS A 209 -15.17 4.98 -3.21
C LYS A 209 -16.08 5.03 -1.99
N GLU A 210 -16.59 6.22 -1.72
CA GLU A 210 -17.70 6.44 -0.81
C GLU A 210 -18.68 7.38 -1.52
N ASN A 211 -19.94 6.95 -1.64
CA ASN A 211 -20.99 7.68 -2.37
C ASN A 211 -20.59 7.99 -3.82
N GLY A 212 -19.99 7.01 -4.52
CA GLY A 212 -19.58 7.16 -5.92
C GLY A 212 -18.28 7.93 -6.15
N LYS A 213 -17.65 8.50 -5.09
CA LYS A 213 -16.45 9.33 -5.19
C LYS A 213 -15.25 8.65 -4.56
N LYS A 214 -14.08 8.74 -5.20
CA LYS A 214 -12.82 8.21 -4.64
C LYS A 214 -12.56 8.81 -3.27
N ILE A 215 -12.23 7.96 -2.31
CA ILE A 215 -11.97 8.34 -0.93
C ILE A 215 -10.68 9.15 -0.85
N ASN A 216 -10.77 10.30 -0.20
CA ASN A 216 -9.60 11.06 0.18
C ASN A 216 -9.00 10.49 1.47
N TYR A 217 -7.73 10.06 1.42
CA TYR A 217 -7.07 9.41 2.55
C TYR A 217 -7.07 10.27 3.81
N PHE A 218 -6.74 11.55 3.70
CA PHE A 218 -6.76 12.46 4.85
C PHE A 218 -8.16 12.57 5.43
N ARG A 219 -9.18 12.82 4.61
CA ARG A 219 -10.55 12.98 5.11
C ARG A 219 -11.05 11.74 5.84
N LEU A 220 -10.85 10.53 5.29
CA LEU A 220 -11.35 9.30 5.92
C LEU A 220 -10.58 8.95 7.20
N ILE A 221 -9.24 9.00 7.17
CA ILE A 221 -8.45 8.64 8.35
C ILE A 221 -8.66 9.67 9.47
N ASN A 222 -8.72 10.96 9.12
CA ASN A 222 -8.92 12.02 10.11
C ASN A 222 -10.38 12.12 10.62
N SER A 223 -11.37 11.51 9.96
CA SER A 223 -12.75 11.52 10.47
C SER A 223 -12.88 10.68 11.75
N LEU A 224 -12.06 9.63 11.88
CA LEU A 224 -12.08 8.67 12.98
C LEU A 224 -13.44 7.96 13.13
N GLU A 225 -14.22 7.88 12.05
CA GLU A 225 -15.55 7.27 12.00
C GLU A 225 -15.48 5.74 11.97
N TYR A 226 -14.42 5.18 11.38
CA TYR A 226 -14.24 3.74 11.19
C TYR A 226 -13.31 3.15 12.25
N GLU A 227 -13.86 2.40 13.22
CA GLU A 227 -13.08 1.83 14.34
C GLU A 227 -11.97 0.88 13.87
N ASP A 228 -12.26 -0.03 12.93
CA ASP A 228 -11.26 -0.93 12.37
C ASP A 228 -10.11 -0.15 11.67
N CYS A 229 -10.40 1.00 11.05
CA CYS A 229 -9.39 1.90 10.48
C CYS A 229 -8.55 2.60 11.56
N ASN A 230 -9.18 3.01 12.66
CA ASN A 230 -8.48 3.62 13.80
C ASN A 230 -7.50 2.62 14.43
N ASN A 231 -7.94 1.37 14.62
CA ASN A 231 -7.09 0.29 15.13
C ASN A 231 -5.90 0.02 14.19
N ALA A 232 -6.13 0.01 12.87
CA ALA A 232 -5.06 -0.10 11.89
C ALA A 232 -4.08 1.08 11.94
N LEU A 233 -4.58 2.32 12.10
CA LEU A 233 -3.74 3.50 12.25
C LEU A 233 -2.79 3.34 13.45
N GLU A 234 -3.29 2.93 14.61
CA GLU A 234 -2.44 2.68 15.77
C GLU A 234 -1.39 1.58 15.53
N ARG A 235 -1.81 0.46 14.92
CA ARG A 235 -0.90 -0.66 14.61
C ARG A 235 0.22 -0.22 13.67
N MET A 236 -0.10 0.51 12.61
CA MET A 236 0.88 0.95 11.61
C MET A 236 1.77 2.07 12.14
N MET A 237 1.26 3.01 12.92
CA MET A 237 2.07 4.08 13.51
C MET A 237 3.17 3.55 14.44
N LYS A 238 2.94 2.40 15.10
CA LYS A 238 3.97 1.72 15.92
C LYS A 238 5.09 1.08 15.08
N ARG A 239 4.87 0.88 13.78
CA ARG A 239 5.80 0.19 12.86
C ARG A 239 6.51 1.15 11.91
N ILE A 240 5.96 2.33 11.67
CA ILE A 240 6.56 3.33 10.78
C ILE A 240 7.72 4.02 11.48
N ASP A 241 8.95 3.67 11.09
CA ASP A 241 10.13 4.49 11.31
C ASP A 241 10.40 5.33 10.07
N ILE A 242 10.06 6.63 10.13
CA ILE A 242 10.22 7.54 8.99
C ILE A 242 11.69 7.76 8.62
N LYS A 243 12.61 7.62 9.59
CA LYS A 243 14.04 7.73 9.34
C LYS A 243 14.54 6.50 8.59
N GLU A 244 14.15 5.31 9.03
CA GLU A 244 14.48 4.06 8.32
C GLU A 244 13.95 4.07 6.89
N VAL A 245 12.70 4.51 6.68
CA VAL A 245 12.12 4.69 5.34
C VAL A 245 12.94 5.68 4.51
N SER A 246 13.30 6.83 5.08
CA SER A 246 14.14 7.82 4.40
C SER A 246 15.51 7.25 3.98
N ASP A 247 16.19 6.58 4.90
CA ASP A 247 17.50 5.95 4.65
C ASP A 247 17.39 4.84 3.59
N PHE A 248 16.27 4.10 3.58
CA PHE A 248 15.97 3.15 2.51
C PHE A 248 15.83 3.85 1.15
N ILE A 249 15.11 4.97 1.04
CA ILE A 249 14.98 5.71 -0.22
C ILE A 249 16.36 6.17 -0.73
N ASP A 250 17.24 6.63 0.16
CA ASP A 250 18.61 7.03 -0.20
C ASP A 250 19.45 5.84 -0.75
N SER A 251 19.10 4.62 -0.34
CA SER A 251 19.78 3.39 -0.81
C SER A 251 19.26 2.84 -2.14
N VAL A 252 18.13 3.35 -2.65
CA VAL A 252 17.52 2.85 -3.89
C VAL A 252 18.48 3.13 -5.04
N PRO A 253 18.88 2.11 -5.81
CA PRO A 253 19.94 2.30 -6.76
C PRO A 253 19.39 2.92 -8.07
N ASN A 254 20.21 3.70 -8.76
CA ASN A 254 19.88 4.47 -10.00
C ASN A 254 18.73 5.49 -9.90
N ILE A 255 18.15 5.70 -8.72
CA ILE A 255 17.23 6.81 -8.52
C ILE A 255 18.00 8.13 -8.61
N THR A 256 17.42 9.14 -9.25
CA THR A 256 18.04 10.47 -9.33
C THR A 256 17.89 11.22 -8.02
N ASP A 257 18.84 12.12 -7.72
CA ASP A 257 18.82 12.93 -6.49
C ASP A 257 17.52 13.70 -6.32
N ILE A 258 17.00 14.25 -7.42
CA ILE A 258 15.76 15.02 -7.40
C ILE A 258 14.55 14.15 -7.07
N ARG A 259 14.49 12.93 -7.62
CA ARG A 259 13.42 11.97 -7.36
C ARG A 259 13.49 11.40 -5.95
N CYS A 260 14.69 11.11 -5.47
CA CYS A 260 14.95 10.72 -4.09
C CYS A 260 14.41 11.80 -3.13
N ARG A 261 14.81 13.06 -3.34
CA ARG A 261 14.34 14.21 -2.55
C ARG A 261 12.82 14.34 -2.60
N PHE A 262 12.24 14.22 -3.79
CA PHE A 262 10.80 14.28 -3.99
C PHE A 262 10.06 13.19 -3.21
N TYR A 263 10.47 11.92 -3.31
CA TYR A 263 9.85 10.82 -2.58
C TYR A 263 9.97 10.99 -1.07
N LYS A 264 11.16 11.36 -0.55
CA LYS A 264 11.36 11.63 0.88
C LYS A 264 10.46 12.75 1.38
N THR A 265 10.34 13.83 0.60
CA THR A 265 9.49 14.97 0.93
C THR A 265 8.01 14.56 0.97
N MET A 266 7.54 13.86 -0.07
CA MET A 266 6.14 13.42 -0.13
C MET A 266 5.80 12.43 0.98
N LEU A 267 6.66 11.43 1.26
CA LEU A 267 6.45 10.46 2.33
C LEU A 267 6.44 11.14 3.70
N GLY A 268 7.42 12.01 3.99
CA GLY A 268 7.47 12.75 5.25
C GLY A 268 6.25 13.63 5.47
N LEU A 269 5.78 14.32 4.43
CA LEU A 269 4.57 15.13 4.51
C LEU A 269 3.31 14.30 4.70
N ARG A 270 3.16 13.18 3.99
CA ARG A 270 2.01 12.28 4.17
C ARG A 270 2.00 11.63 5.56
N TYR A 271 3.16 11.21 6.05
CA TYR A 271 3.30 10.74 7.43
C TYR A 271 2.84 11.81 8.42
N ASN A 272 3.43 13.01 8.37
CA ASN A 272 3.15 14.07 9.34
C ASN A 272 1.71 14.60 9.26
N LEU A 273 1.23 14.87 8.06
CA LEU A 273 -0.01 15.63 7.83
C LEU A 273 -1.25 14.74 7.69
N ILE A 274 -1.07 13.45 7.38
CA ILE A 274 -2.18 12.50 7.26
C ILE A 274 -2.20 11.53 8.43
N LEU A 275 -1.12 10.77 8.63
CA LEU A 275 -1.14 9.68 9.61
C LEU A 275 -0.92 10.16 11.04
N HIS A 276 0.17 10.88 11.28
CA HIS A 276 0.55 11.34 12.61
C HIS A 276 -0.45 12.35 13.18
N SER A 277 -0.93 13.29 12.37
CA SER A 277 -2.00 14.23 12.77
C SER A 277 -3.29 13.51 13.18
N SER A 278 -3.74 12.52 12.39
CA SER A 278 -4.92 11.72 12.72
C SER A 278 -4.70 10.83 13.94
N PHE A 279 -3.48 10.33 14.13
CA PHE A 279 -3.10 9.51 15.29
C PHE A 279 -3.13 10.32 16.59
N ILE A 280 -2.58 11.54 16.58
CA ILE A 280 -2.70 12.47 17.72
C ILE A 280 -4.18 12.73 18.04
N LYS A 281 -4.98 13.06 17.02
CA LYS A 281 -6.41 13.31 17.18
C LYS A 281 -7.16 12.09 17.76
N LEU A 282 -6.77 10.88 17.35
CA LEU A 282 -7.32 9.63 17.90
C LEU A 282 -6.99 9.48 19.38
N ALA A 283 -5.73 9.72 19.77
CA ALA A 283 -5.30 9.66 21.17
C ALA A 283 -6.04 10.70 22.04
N GLU A 284 -6.24 11.92 21.53
CA GLU A 284 -7.04 12.96 22.20
C GLU A 284 -8.51 12.52 22.38
N LYS A 285 -9.12 11.94 21.34
CA LYS A 285 -10.49 11.40 21.39
C LYS A 285 -10.62 10.27 22.42
N GLN A 286 -9.62 9.42 22.57
CA GLN A 286 -9.61 8.33 23.55
C GLN A 286 -9.44 8.86 24.97
N GLN A 287 -8.53 9.82 25.19
CA GLN A 287 -8.36 10.48 26.49
C GLN A 287 -9.62 11.22 26.93
N ALA A 288 -10.32 11.89 26.01
CA ALA A 288 -11.58 12.56 26.30
C ALA A 288 -12.73 11.59 26.63
N LYS A 289 -12.69 10.35 26.13
CA LYS A 289 -13.66 9.29 26.45
C LYS A 289 -13.38 8.63 27.80
N ASN A 290 -12.12 8.52 28.19
CA ASN A 290 -11.68 7.99 29.48
C ASN A 290 -10.96 9.08 30.30
N PRO A 291 -11.67 10.15 30.71
CA PRO A 291 -11.07 11.14 31.58
C PRO A 291 -10.74 10.48 32.92
N LEU A 292 -9.49 10.61 33.38
CA LEU A 292 -9.13 10.25 34.75
C LEU A 292 -9.93 11.16 35.70
N PHE A 293 -10.98 10.62 36.32
CA PHE A 293 -11.70 11.33 37.36
C PHE A 293 -10.90 11.24 38.65
N PHE A 294 -10.45 12.40 39.13
CA PHE A 294 -9.82 12.52 40.44
C PHE A 294 -10.90 12.84 41.48
N LYS A 295 -11.10 11.93 42.43
CA LYS A 295 -11.90 12.17 43.64
C LYS A 295 -11.00 11.92 44.84
N ASP A 296 -10.88 12.90 45.73
CA ASP A 296 -10.04 12.83 46.94
C ASP A 296 -8.57 12.42 46.69
N GLY A 297 -7.99 12.84 45.55
CA GLY A 297 -6.58 12.59 45.22
C GLY A 297 -6.25 11.19 44.70
N LEU A 298 -7.27 10.37 44.40
CA LEU A 298 -7.11 9.04 43.81
C LEU A 298 -7.81 8.99 42.44
N ALA A 299 -7.17 8.34 41.46
CA ALA A 299 -7.74 8.09 40.14
C ALA A 299 -8.80 7.00 40.20
N TYR A 300 -9.98 7.24 39.62
CA TYR A 300 -11.06 6.26 39.49
C TYR A 300 -11.43 6.04 38.02
N ASP A 301 -11.80 4.80 37.70
CA ASP A 301 -12.33 4.34 36.41
C ASP A 301 -13.82 4.00 36.57
N GLU A 302 -14.71 4.65 35.80
CA GLU A 302 -16.18 4.55 35.96
C GLU A 302 -16.76 3.19 35.51
N GLU A 303 -15.98 2.34 34.82
CA GLU A 303 -16.48 1.05 34.31
C GLU A 303 -16.66 -0.05 35.38
N ASN A 304 -16.27 0.19 36.64
CA ASN A 304 -16.41 -0.80 37.74
C ASN A 304 -17.65 -0.61 38.65
N GLU A 305 -18.59 0.28 38.31
CA GLU A 305 -19.80 0.51 39.13
C GLU A 305 -21.15 0.35 38.38
N ARG A 306 -21.22 -0.46 37.33
CA ARG A 306 -22.51 -0.90 36.75
C ARG A 306 -22.67 -2.40 36.67
#